data_AF-A0A533UH23-F1
#
_entry.id   AF-A0A533UH23-F1
#
_cell.length_a   1.000
_cell.length_b   1.000
_cell.length_c   1.000
_cell.angle_alpha   90.00
_cell.angle_beta   90.00
_cell.angle_gamma   90.00
#
_symmetry.space_group_name_H-M   'P 1'
#
loop_
_entity.id
_entity.type
_entity.pdbx_description
1 polymer ?
#
loop_
_entity_poly.entity_id
_entity_poly.type
_entity_poly.pdbx_seq_one_letter_code
_entity_poly.pdbx_strand_id
1 'polypeptide(L)'
;MNTIDCYQILGVQKDASQKEIKSAYRRLSLKYHPDRNKDEKDAEKFKQIIEAYQILRLEEKKKSKRSEVDIAYTYAEFWKQYDKKVNEEQFNRANFAEFRNPFGANVPETYSHNQEKGPSQISTHVILYIGLGAVALFIILSEILK
;
A
#
# COMPACT_ATOMS: atom_id res chain seq x y z
N MET A 1 23.80 4.71 10.80
CA MET A 1 24.12 5.89 9.99
C MET A 1 23.49 7.13 10.62
N ASN A 2 24.19 8.27 10.70
CA ASN A 2 23.60 9.54 11.15
C ASN A 2 22.95 10.27 9.97
N THR A 3 21.98 11.14 10.23
CA THR A 3 21.21 11.83 9.16
C THR A 3 22.09 12.82 8.40
N ILE A 4 23.04 13.46 9.10
CA ILE A 4 24.08 14.32 8.52
C ILE A 4 24.91 13.56 7.48
N ASP A 5 25.29 12.32 7.78
CA ASP A 5 26.08 11.48 6.87
C ASP A 5 25.25 11.05 5.65
N CYS A 6 23.93 10.87 5.82
CA CYS A 6 23.03 10.51 4.73
C CYS A 6 22.97 11.58 3.63
N TYR A 7 22.92 12.87 4.01
CA TYR A 7 22.97 13.99 3.05
C TYR A 7 24.31 14.02 2.31
N GLN A 8 25.41 13.74 3.01
CA GLN A 8 26.75 13.68 2.41
C GLN A 8 26.91 12.51 1.43
N ILE A 9 26.42 11.32 1.78
CA ILE A 9 26.46 10.12 0.92
C ILE A 9 25.68 10.36 -0.38
N LEU A 10 24.55 11.05 -0.30
CA LEU A 10 23.76 11.41 -1.48
C LEU A 10 24.30 12.64 -2.22
N GLY A 11 25.26 13.36 -1.64
CA GLY A 11 25.85 14.58 -2.23
C GLY A 11 24.85 15.72 -2.34
N VAL A 12 23.95 15.85 -1.36
CA VAL A 12 22.92 16.90 -1.30
C VAL A 12 23.12 17.77 -0.06
N GLN A 13 22.62 19.00 -0.09
CA GLN A 13 22.64 19.87 1.09
C GLN A 13 21.66 19.36 2.17
N LYS A 14 21.88 19.76 3.42
CA LYS A 14 20.99 19.41 4.54
C LYS A 14 19.57 19.97 4.37
N ASP A 15 19.44 21.09 3.66
CA ASP A 15 18.18 21.74 3.34
C ASP A 15 17.59 21.29 2.00
N ALA A 16 18.14 20.23 1.39
CA ALA A 16 17.70 19.75 0.09
C ALA A 16 16.23 19.33 0.11
N SER A 17 15.51 19.71 -0.95
CA SER A 17 14.12 19.30 -1.12
C SER A 17 14.03 17.80 -1.39
N GLN A 18 12.89 17.16 -1.08
CA GLN A 18 12.66 15.75 -1.42
C GLN A 18 12.88 15.44 -2.90
N LYS A 19 12.53 16.40 -3.78
CA LYS A 19 12.75 16.26 -5.22
C LYS A 19 14.23 16.11 -5.55
N GLU A 20 15.09 16.87 -4.87
CA GLU A 20 16.55 16.83 -5.03
C GLU A 20 17.12 15.54 -4.46
N ILE A 21 16.68 15.12 -3.26
CA ILE A 21 17.08 13.85 -2.65
C ILE A 21 16.72 12.67 -3.57
N LYS A 22 15.50 12.66 -4.12
CA LYS A 22 15.04 11.62 -5.07
C LYS A 22 15.81 11.64 -6.39
N SER A 23 16.14 12.83 -6.89
CA SER A 23 16.95 13.00 -8.10
C SER A 23 18.38 12.48 -7.91
N ALA A 24 19.02 12.86 -6.79
CA ALA A 24 20.36 12.42 -6.44
C ALA A 24 20.45 10.91 -6.25
N TYR A 25 19.48 10.31 -5.55
CA TYR A 25 19.36 8.86 -5.40
C TYR A 25 19.27 8.13 -6.75
N ARG A 26 18.44 8.64 -7.68
CA ARG A 26 18.31 8.04 -9.02
C ARG A 26 19.62 8.08 -9.80
N ARG A 27 20.32 9.22 -9.77
CA ARG A 27 21.60 9.40 -10.45
C ARG A 27 22.68 8.47 -9.89
N LEU A 28 22.78 8.36 -8.57
CA LEU A 28 23.76 7.50 -7.91
C LEU A 28 23.44 6.01 -8.08
N SER A 29 22.16 5.65 -8.03
CA SER A 29 21.72 4.26 -8.25
C SER A 29 22.04 3.75 -9.64
N LEU A 30 21.92 4.60 -10.68
CA LEU A 30 22.29 4.24 -12.05
C LEU A 30 23.81 4.14 -12.25
N LYS A 31 24.59 4.88 -11.44
CA LYS A 31 26.05 4.91 -11.51
C LYS A 31 26.68 3.69 -10.85
N TYR A 32 26.14 3.25 -9.72
CA TYR A 32 26.65 2.14 -8.92
C TYR A 32 25.77 0.89 -9.01
N HIS A 33 24.97 0.75 -10.07
CA HIS A 33 24.07 -0.39 -10.23
C HIS A 33 24.90 -1.69 -10.35
N PRO A 34 24.55 -2.76 -9.63
CA PRO A 34 25.31 -4.02 -9.63
C PRO A 34 25.37 -4.71 -11.00
N ASP A 35 24.41 -4.41 -11.88
CA ASP A 35 24.41 -4.89 -13.26
C ASP A 35 25.54 -4.28 -14.11
N ARG A 36 25.93 -3.04 -13.82
CA ARG A 36 26.94 -2.29 -14.60
C ARG A 36 28.32 -2.33 -13.95
N ASN A 37 28.37 -2.36 -12.62
CA ASN A 37 29.61 -2.44 -11.85
C ASN A 37 29.60 -3.68 -10.96
N LYS A 38 30.53 -4.61 -11.20
CA LYS A 38 30.67 -5.87 -10.46
C LYS A 38 31.69 -5.79 -9.31
N ASP A 39 32.23 -4.61 -9.05
CA ASP A 39 33.23 -4.40 -8.01
C ASP A 39 32.58 -4.36 -6.63
N GLU A 40 33.20 -5.05 -5.66
CA GLU A 40 32.73 -5.14 -4.28
C GLU A 40 32.61 -3.75 -3.62
N LYS A 41 33.55 -2.85 -3.95
CA LYS A 41 33.56 -1.46 -3.48
C LYS A 41 32.36 -0.64 -3.97
N ASP A 42 31.86 -0.93 -5.16
CA ASP A 42 30.72 -0.22 -5.72
C ASP A 42 29.40 -0.80 -5.22
N ALA A 43 29.36 -2.10 -4.95
CA ALA A 43 28.24 -2.73 -4.25
C ALA A 43 28.08 -2.18 -2.81
N GLU A 44 29.18 -1.96 -2.10
CA GLU A 44 29.15 -1.34 -0.76
C GLU A 44 28.63 0.09 -0.81
N LYS A 45 29.08 0.91 -1.77
CA LYS A 45 28.58 2.27 -1.98
C LYS A 45 27.09 2.28 -2.31
N PHE A 46 26.64 1.37 -3.18
CA PHE A 46 25.23 1.24 -3.54
C PHE A 46 24.36 0.93 -2.31
N LYS A 47 24.82 0.05 -1.43
CA LYS A 47 24.15 -0.25 -0.17
C LYS A 47 24.06 0.99 0.73
N GLN A 48 25.14 1.75 0.86
CA GLN A 48 25.14 3.01 1.63
C GLN A 48 24.18 4.06 1.05
N ILE A 49 24.11 4.17 -0.27
CA ILE A 49 23.18 5.08 -0.98
C ILE A 49 21.71 4.70 -0.68
N ILE A 50 21.39 3.41 -0.70
CA ILE A 50 20.05 2.92 -0.36
C ILE A 50 19.71 3.23 1.08
N GLU A 51 20.60 2.93 2.02
CA GLU A 51 20.39 3.17 3.45
C GLU A 51 20.17 4.65 3.73
N ALA A 52 21.02 5.52 3.16
CA ALA A 52 20.90 6.97 3.27
C ALA A 52 19.53 7.47 2.77
N TYR A 53 19.09 7.02 1.60
CA TYR A 53 17.79 7.41 1.06
C TYR A 53 16.62 6.94 1.94
N GLN A 54 16.67 5.72 2.47
CA GLN A 54 15.63 5.19 3.34
C GLN A 54 15.49 6.01 4.62
N ILE A 55 16.61 6.37 5.26
CA ILE A 55 16.62 7.16 6.49
C ILE A 55 15.99 8.53 6.24
N LEU A 56 16.43 9.25 5.21
CA LEU A 56 15.89 10.58 4.88
C LEU A 56 14.40 10.53 4.53
N ARG A 57 13.96 9.51 3.79
CA ARG A 57 12.55 9.30 3.46
C ARG A 57 11.71 9.00 4.71
N LEU A 58 12.25 8.28 5.69
CA LEU A 58 11.55 8.02 6.95
C LEU A 58 11.42 9.29 7.81
N GLU A 59 12.44 10.14 7.85
CA GLU A 59 12.37 11.44 8.55
C GLU A 59 11.31 12.35 7.96
N GLU A 60 11.26 12.41 6.64
CA GLU A 60 10.27 13.15 5.90
C GLU A 60 8.85 12.63 6.19
N LYS A 61 8.65 11.30 6.15
CA LYS A 61 7.37 10.68 6.51
C LYS A 61 6.99 10.90 7.98
N LYS A 62 7.97 10.99 8.90
CA LYS A 62 7.71 11.36 10.30
C LYS A 62 7.27 12.82 10.41
N LYS A 63 7.85 13.72 9.61
CA LYS A 63 7.40 15.13 9.53
C LYS A 63 5.98 15.22 8.97
N SER A 64 5.64 14.46 7.92
CA SER A 64 4.27 14.45 7.35
C SER A 64 3.24 13.80 8.27
N LYS A 65 3.59 12.69 8.95
CA LYS A 65 2.68 12.02 9.89
C LYS A 65 2.27 12.90 11.07
N ARG A 66 3.15 13.80 11.50
CA ARG A 66 2.83 14.78 12.56
C ARG A 66 1.74 15.77 12.11
N SER A 67 1.54 15.95 10.81
CA SER A 67 0.41 16.70 10.21
C SER A 67 -0.77 15.82 9.74
N GLU A 68 -0.60 14.51 9.60
CA GLU A 68 -1.68 13.58 9.17
C GLU A 68 -2.67 13.24 10.28
N VAL A 69 -2.35 13.48 11.55
CA VAL A 69 -3.29 13.28 12.67
C VAL A 69 -4.54 14.15 12.49
N ASP A 70 -4.47 15.27 11.77
CA ASP A 70 -5.63 16.10 11.41
C ASP A 70 -6.38 15.60 10.15
N ILE A 71 -5.70 14.87 9.26
CA ILE A 71 -6.25 14.41 7.98
C ILE A 71 -7.26 13.27 8.19
N ALA A 72 -7.08 12.42 9.19
CA ALA A 72 -8.05 11.39 9.56
C ALA A 72 -9.41 11.99 10.00
N TYR A 73 -9.38 13.10 10.75
CA TYR A 73 -10.59 13.85 11.11
C TYR A 73 -11.19 14.58 9.90
N THR A 74 -10.34 15.13 9.02
CA THR A 74 -10.77 15.83 7.81
C THR A 74 -11.48 14.89 6.82
N TYR A 75 -11.00 13.66 6.65
CA TYR A 75 -11.66 12.65 5.82
C TYR A 75 -13.01 12.19 6.42
N ALA A 76 -13.09 12.00 7.74
CA ALA A 76 -14.33 11.61 8.40
C ALA A 76 -15.42 12.70 8.30
N GLU A 77 -15.06 13.97 8.45
CA GLU A 77 -15.98 15.11 8.31
C GLU A 77 -16.46 15.31 6.86
N PHE A 78 -15.60 15.11 5.88
CA PHE A 78 -15.93 15.24 4.45
C PHE A 78 -17.02 14.26 3.99
N TRP A 79 -16.90 12.98 4.36
CA TRP A 79 -17.89 11.96 3.98
C TRP A 79 -19.24 12.12 4.72
N LYS A 80 -19.22 12.65 5.94
CA LYS A 80 -20.42 12.95 6.74
C LYS A 80 -21.30 14.04 6.11
N GLN A 81 -20.70 14.94 5.33
CA GLN A 81 -21.41 15.97 4.59
C GLN A 81 -22.00 15.46 3.26
N TYR A 82 -21.35 14.50 2.61
CA TYR A 82 -21.80 13.88 1.35
C TYR A 82 -22.95 12.88 1.56
N ASP A 83 -22.94 12.14 2.65
CA ASP A 83 -23.98 11.17 2.99
C ASP A 83 -25.37 11.82 3.20
N LYS A 84 -25.39 13.13 3.51
CA LYS A 84 -26.62 13.87 3.83
C LYS A 84 -27.34 14.49 2.62
N LYS A 85 -26.80 14.36 1.40
CA LYS A 85 -27.32 15.09 0.21
C LYS A 85 -27.56 14.24 -1.04
N VAL A 86 -27.41 12.93 -0.99
CA VAL A 86 -27.68 12.08 -2.16
C VAL A 86 -29.01 11.39 -1.98
N ASN A 87 -30.04 11.90 -2.67
CA ASN A 87 -31.21 11.08 -3.01
C ASN A 87 -30.73 10.02 -4.00
N GLU A 88 -30.97 8.76 -3.64
CA GLU A 88 -30.44 7.52 -4.21
C GLU A 88 -30.74 7.30 -5.71
N GLU A 89 -31.54 8.18 -6.34
CA GLU A 89 -32.06 8.01 -7.70
C GLU A 89 -31.31 8.77 -8.80
N GLN A 90 -30.40 9.69 -8.48
CA GLN A 90 -29.75 10.54 -9.52
C GLN A 90 -28.35 10.11 -9.96
N PHE A 91 -27.75 9.08 -9.35
CA PHE A 91 -26.46 8.56 -9.81
C PHE A 91 -26.65 7.58 -10.99
N ASN A 92 -27.04 8.12 -12.14
CA ASN A 92 -27.16 7.34 -13.36
C ASN A 92 -25.77 6.97 -13.89
N ARG A 93 -25.49 5.65 -13.91
CA ARG A 93 -24.22 5.03 -14.36
C ARG A 93 -23.71 5.55 -15.71
N ALA A 94 -24.63 5.98 -16.58
CA ALA A 94 -24.36 6.57 -17.90
C ALA A 94 -23.54 7.88 -17.82
N ASN A 95 -23.85 8.76 -16.87
CA ASN A 95 -23.17 10.06 -16.73
C ASN A 95 -21.71 9.89 -16.28
N PHE A 96 -21.40 8.80 -15.57
CA PHE A 96 -20.05 8.51 -15.09
C PHE A 96 -19.12 7.93 -16.17
N ALA A 97 -19.68 7.37 -17.25
CA ALA A 97 -18.90 6.90 -18.38
C ALA A 97 -18.39 8.08 -19.23
N GLU A 98 -19.25 9.07 -19.46
CA GLU A 98 -18.94 10.24 -20.28
C GLU A 98 -17.83 11.12 -19.66
N PHE A 99 -17.84 11.27 -18.32
CA PHE A 99 -16.80 11.97 -17.57
C PHE A 99 -15.39 11.36 -17.70
N ARG A 100 -15.29 10.04 -17.94
CA ARG A 100 -14.00 9.32 -17.99
C ARG A 100 -13.33 9.30 -19.36
N ASN A 101 -14.08 9.55 -20.43
CA ASN A 101 -13.60 9.55 -21.81
C ASN A 101 -12.39 10.46 -22.10
N PRO A 102 -12.28 11.70 -21.57
CA PRO A 102 -11.11 12.55 -21.80
C PRO A 102 -9.82 12.06 -21.11
N PHE A 103 -9.90 11.09 -20.19
CA PHE A 103 -8.75 10.51 -19.49
C PHE A 103 -8.20 9.24 -20.16
N GLY A 104 -8.69 8.88 -21.35
CA GLY A 104 -8.16 7.77 -22.16
C GLY A 104 -8.39 6.37 -21.58
N ALA A 105 -9.27 6.24 -20.58
CA ALA A 105 -9.59 4.98 -19.93
C ALA A 105 -10.71 4.24 -20.67
N ASN A 106 -10.40 3.61 -21.80
CA ASN A 106 -11.28 2.60 -22.41
C ASN A 106 -11.18 1.31 -21.59
N VAL A 107 -11.85 1.27 -20.44
CA VAL A 107 -11.95 0.07 -19.61
C VAL A 107 -13.11 -0.76 -20.16
N PRO A 108 -12.87 -1.97 -20.71
CA PRO A 108 -13.96 -2.84 -21.12
C PRO A 108 -14.86 -3.15 -19.93
N GLU A 109 -16.17 -3.22 -20.19
CA GLU A 109 -17.27 -3.29 -19.23
C GLU A 109 -17.23 -4.51 -18.28
N THR A 110 -16.22 -5.37 -18.40
CA THR A 110 -16.03 -6.57 -17.59
C THR A 110 -15.22 -6.35 -16.31
N TYR A 111 -14.63 -5.17 -16.09
CA TYR A 111 -14.08 -4.82 -14.76
C TYR A 111 -15.17 -4.23 -13.86
N SER A 112 -16.12 -5.08 -13.53
CA SER A 112 -17.05 -4.87 -12.42
C SER A 112 -16.30 -5.02 -11.10
N HIS A 113 -16.51 -4.03 -10.23
CA HIS A 113 -16.39 -4.08 -8.77
C HIS A 113 -15.70 -5.30 -8.14
N ASN A 114 -14.56 -5.06 -7.48
CA ASN A 114 -14.25 -5.76 -6.25
C ASN A 114 -15.27 -5.34 -5.18
N GLN A 115 -16.47 -5.91 -5.24
CA GLN A 115 -17.21 -6.15 -4.01
C GLN A 115 -16.50 -7.34 -3.38
N GLU A 116 -15.64 -7.07 -2.41
CA GLU A 116 -15.30 -8.10 -1.43
C GLU A 116 -16.64 -8.58 -0.86
N LYS A 117 -17.15 -9.70 -1.36
CA LYS A 117 -18.22 -10.41 -0.68
C LYS A 117 -17.61 -10.81 0.66
N GLY A 118 -18.05 -10.17 1.74
CA GLY A 118 -17.77 -10.67 3.09
C GLY A 118 -18.09 -12.17 3.13
N PRO A 119 -17.32 -12.98 3.88
CA PRO A 119 -17.44 -14.43 3.82
C PRO A 119 -18.90 -14.83 3.98
N SER A 120 -19.43 -15.60 3.03
CA SER A 120 -20.83 -16.00 3.09
C SER A 120 -21.03 -16.81 4.38
N GLN A 121 -21.87 -16.29 5.28
CA GLN A 121 -22.18 -16.92 6.57
C GLN A 121 -22.58 -18.41 6.40
N ILE A 122 -23.22 -18.75 5.28
CA ILE A 122 -23.63 -20.12 4.95
C ILE A 122 -22.42 -21.04 4.74
N SER A 123 -21.34 -20.57 4.08
CA SER A 123 -20.16 -21.40 3.85
C SER A 123 -19.29 -21.53 5.10
N THR A 124 -19.21 -20.49 5.93
CA THR A 124 -18.40 -20.52 7.16
C THR A 124 -18.99 -21.46 8.20
N HIS A 125 -20.31 -21.50 8.36
CA HIS A 125 -20.98 -22.43 9.28
C HIS A 125 -20.85 -23.89 8.80
N VAL A 126 -21.05 -24.15 7.51
CA VAL A 126 -20.93 -25.51 6.96
C VAL A 126 -19.51 -26.08 7.13
N ILE A 127 -18.47 -25.27 6.89
CA ILE A 127 -17.07 -25.71 7.09
C ILE A 127 -16.77 -25.97 8.57
N LEU A 128 -17.25 -25.11 9.48
CA LEU A 128 -17.07 -25.29 10.92
C LEU A 128 -17.77 -26.57 11.44
N TYR A 129 -19.02 -26.80 11.07
CA TYR A 129 -19.79 -27.92 11.59
C TYR A 129 -19.43 -29.27 10.95
N ILE A 130 -19.04 -29.31 9.67
CA ILE A 130 -18.56 -30.55 9.03
C ILE A 130 -17.23 -31.01 9.69
N GLY A 131 -16.32 -30.07 9.97
CA GLY A 131 -15.06 -30.38 10.65
C GLY A 131 -15.26 -30.90 12.07
N LEU A 132 -16.10 -30.22 12.87
CA LEU A 132 -16.42 -30.66 14.23
C LEU A 132 -17.14 -32.01 14.27
N GLY A 133 -18.05 -32.27 13.33
CA GLY A 133 -18.77 -33.54 13.23
C GLY A 133 -17.85 -34.72 12.95
N ALA A 134 -16.88 -34.56 12.04
CA ALA A 134 -15.91 -35.62 11.73
C ALA A 134 -15.00 -35.96 12.92
N VAL A 135 -14.56 -34.95 13.68
CA VAL A 135 -13.74 -35.15 14.89
C VAL A 135 -14.55 -35.85 15.99
N ALA A 136 -15.80 -35.42 16.23
CA ALA A 136 -16.67 -36.08 17.20
C ALA A 136 -16.96 -37.54 16.84
N LEU A 137 -17.24 -37.82 15.55
CA LEU A 137 -17.49 -39.17 15.06
C LEU A 137 -16.24 -40.06 15.17
N PHE A 138 -15.05 -39.50 14.89
CA PHE A 138 -13.78 -40.21 15.06
C PHE A 138 -13.50 -40.55 16.53
N ILE A 139 -13.75 -39.62 17.45
CA ILE A 139 -13.57 -39.87 18.90
C ILE A 139 -14.51 -40.99 19.34
N ILE A 140 -15.80 -40.94 18.98
CA ILE A 140 -16.77 -41.97 19.34
C ILE A 140 -16.38 -43.34 18.76
N LEU A 141 -15.97 -43.39 17.48
CA LEU A 141 -15.48 -44.63 16.86
C LEU A 141 -14.20 -45.16 17.53
N SER A 142 -13.28 -44.28 17.93
CA SER A 142 -12.05 -44.66 18.62
C SER A 142 -12.28 -45.19 20.03
N GLU A 143 -13.36 -44.76 20.70
CA GLU A 143 -13.78 -45.26 22.01
C GLU A 143 -14.44 -46.63 21.91
N ILE A 144 -15.24 -46.88 20.85
CA ILE A 144 -15.94 -48.16 20.61
C ILE A 144 -14.99 -49.27 20.14
N LEU A 145 -13.90 -48.92 19.44
CA LEU A 145 -12.91 -49.87 18.93
C LEU A 145 -11.82 -50.24 19.95
N LYS A 146 -11.98 -49.81 21.20
CA LYS A 146 -11.07 -50.07 22.32
C LYS A 146 -11.67 -51.08 23.28
#